data_AF-A0AA51P8I6-F1
#
_entry.id   AF-A0AA51P8I6-F1
#
_cell.length_a   1.000
_cell.length_b   1.000
_cell.length_c   1.000
_cell.angle_alpha   90.00
_cell.angle_beta   90.00
_cell.angle_gamma   90.00
#
_symmetry.space_group_name_H-M   'P 1'
#
loop_
_entity.id
_entity.type
_entity.pdbx_description
1 polymer ?
#
loop_
_entity_poly.entity_id
_entity_poly.type
_entity_poly.pdbx_seq_one_letter_code
_entity_poly.pdbx_strand_id
1 'polypeptide(L)' 'FRMKIFAENKHKIAKHNQLFERGQVGFKLGLNKYSDMLPHEFVLTMNGFN' A
#
# COMPACT_ATOMS: atom_id res chain seq x y z
N PHE A 1 6.95 -15.96 -2.21
CA PHE A 1 5.73 -15.40 -1.59
C PHE A 1 5.71 -13.86 -1.61
N ARG A 2 6.84 -13.17 -1.37
CA ARG A 2 6.96 -11.68 -1.41
C ARG A 2 6.48 -11.01 -2.71
N MET A 3 6.73 -11.60 -3.87
CA MET A 3 6.27 -11.06 -5.16
C MET A 3 4.74 -10.96 -5.28
N LYS A 4 4.00 -11.87 -4.64
CA LYS A 4 2.54 -11.82 -4.63
C LYS A 4 2.02 -10.63 -3.83
N ILE A 5 2.62 -10.37 -2.67
CA ILE A 5 2.29 -9.22 -1.80
C ILE A 5 2.55 -7.90 -2.54
N PHE A 6 3.69 -7.81 -3.23
CA PHE A 6 4.00 -6.65 -4.06
C PHE A 6 2.98 -6.42 -5.17
N ALA A 7 2.56 -7.48 -5.87
CA ALA A 7 1.54 -7.39 -6.91
C ALA A 7 0.18 -6.90 -6.36
N GLU A 8 -0.24 -7.41 -5.20
CA GLU A 8 -1.47 -6.99 -4.52
C GLU A 8 -1.41 -5.52 -4.09
N ASN A 9 -0.30 -5.09 -3.49
CA ASN A 9 -0.12 -3.69 -3.08
C ASN A 9 -0.04 -2.74 -4.28
N LYS A 10 0.63 -3.14 -5.36
CA LYS A 10 0.65 -2.38 -6.63
C LYS A 10 -0.75 -2.23 -7.22
N HIS A 11 -1.56 -3.27 -7.19
CA HIS A 11 -2.94 -3.21 -7.67
C HIS A 11 -3.81 -2.26 -6.82
N LYS A 12 -3.67 -2.30 -5.49
CA LYS A 12 -4.35 -1.34 -4.59
C LYS A 12 -3.97 0.11 -4.89
N ILE A 13 -2.68 0.38 -5.08
CA ILE A 13 -2.18 1.71 -5.44
C ILE A 13 -2.78 2.17 -6.78
N ALA A 14 -2.80 1.30 -7.79
CA ALA A 14 -3.39 1.62 -9.09
C ALA A 14 -4.88 1.97 -8.96
N LYS A 15 -5.65 1.18 -8.20
CA LYS A 15 -7.07 1.46 -7.94
C LYS A 15 -7.27 2.79 -7.22
N HIS A 16 -6.44 3.10 -6.23
CA HIS A 16 -6.50 4.39 -5.53
C HIS A 16 -6.17 5.57 -6.46
N ASN A 17 -5.15 5.43 -7.30
CA ASN A 17 -4.78 6.47 -8.26
C ASN A 17 -5.84 6.70 -9.33
N GLN A 18 -6.59 5.67 -9.73
CA GLN A 18 -7.77 5.84 -10.59
C GLN A 18 -8.88 6.66 -9.89
N LEU A 19 -9.08 6.48 -8.58
CA LEU A 19 -10.03 7.29 -7.81
C LEU A 19 -9.54 8.74 -7.69
N PHE A 20 -8.23 8.94 -7.56
CA PHE A 20 -7.62 10.27 -7.52
C PHE A 20 -7.84 11.02 -8.84
N GLU A 21 -7.65 10.34 -9.97
CA GLU A 21 -7.90 10.92 -11.30
C GLU A 21 -9.37 11.29 -11.52
N ARG A 22 -10.29 10.63 -10.81
CA ARG A 22 -11.72 10.96 -10.80
C ARG A 22 -12.08 12.06 -9.78
N GLY A 23 -11.11 12.60 -9.04
CA GLY A 23 -11.33 13.61 -8.01
C GLY A 23 -12.02 13.10 -6.73
N GLN A 24 -12.08 11.77 -6.52
CA GLN A 24 -12.76 11.17 -5.36
C GLN A 24 -11.86 11.08 -4.12
N VAL A 25 -10.54 11.14 -4.31
CA VAL A 25 -9.55 11.16 -3.23
C VAL A 25 -8.55 12.29 -3.48
N GLY A 26 -8.05 12.92 -2.42
CA GLY A 26 -7.20 14.12 -2.50
C GLY A 26 -5.69 13.85 -2.61
N PHE A 27 -5.25 12.59 -2.69
CA PHE A 27 -3.83 12.22 -2.76
C PHE A 27 -3.56 11.05 -3.71
N LYS A 28 -2.33 10.96 -4.24
CA LYS A 28 -1.85 9.78 -4.97
C LYS A 28 -1.05 8.88 -4.04
N LEU A 29 -1.17 7.58 -4.27
CA LEU A 29 -0.31 6.57 -3.64
C LEU A 29 0.80 6.18 -4.61
N GLY A 30 1.97 5.86 -4.04
CA GLY A 30 3.16 5.43 -4.78
C GLY A 30 3.76 4.18 -4.16
N LEU A 31 4.53 3.45 -4.97
CA LEU A 31 5.33 2.33 -4.47
C LEU A 31 6.45 2.87 -3.58
N ASN A 32 6.69 2.18 -2.48
CA ASN A 32 7.69 2.53 -1.47
C ASN A 32 8.34 1.25 -0.91
N LYS A 33 9.30 1.41 0.01
CA LYS A 33 10.00 0.30 0.67
C LYS A 33 9.12 -0.62 1.53
N TYR A 34 7.84 -0.30 1.70
CA TYR A 34 6.86 -1.09 2.44
C TYR A 34 5.92 -1.87 1.49
N SER A 35 6.17 -1.82 0.17
CA SER A 35 5.28 -2.40 -0.84
C SER A 35 5.28 -3.93 -0.84
N ASP A 36 6.26 -4.57 -0.21
CA ASP A 36 6.37 -6.02 -0.03
C ASP A 36 6.06 -6.50 1.40
N MET A 37 5.61 -5.58 2.28
CA MET A 37 5.18 -5.91 3.64
C MET A 37 3.72 -6.32 3.69
N LEU A 38 3.44 -7.32 4.52
CA LEU A 38 2.09 -7.69 4.91
C LEU A 38 1.53 -6.67 5.92
N PRO A 39 0.19 -6.51 6.01
CA PRO A 39 -0.42 -5.61 6.98
C PRO A 39 0.00 -5.88 8.43
N HIS A 40 0.16 -7.14 8.83
CA HIS A 40 0.61 -7.48 10.19
C HIS A 40 2.09 -7.13 10.42
N GLU A 41 2.95 -7.25 9.40
CA GLU A 41 4.36 -6.85 9.49
C GLU A 41 4.49 -5.34 9.62
N PHE A 42 3.67 -4.60 8.86
CA PHE A 42 3.59 -3.15 8.96
C PHE A 42 3.14 -2.71 10.35
N VAL A 43 2.09 -3.34 10.89
CA VAL A 43 1.60 -3.06 12.25
C VAL A 43 2.68 -3.35 13.28
N LEU A 44 3.36 -4.49 13.24
CA LEU A 44 4.44 -4.81 14.18
C LEU A 44 5.62 -3.83 14.10
N THR A 45 5.91 -3.28 12.93
CA THR A 45 7.05 -2.37 12.73
C THR A 45 6.72 -0.91 13.08
N MET A 46 5.46 -0.49 12.89
CA MET A 46 5.04 0.92 13.00
C MET A 46 4.13 1.23 14.20
N ASN A 47 3.40 0.24 14.71
CA ASN A 47 2.64 0.40 15.95
C ASN A 47 3.55 -0.05 17.09
N GLY A 48 4.30 0.88 17.67
CA GLY A 48 5.23 0.67 18.78
C GLY A 48 4.59 0.24 20.11
N PHE A 49 3.54 -0.58 20.07
CA PHE A 49 3.03 -1.31 21.21
C PHE A 49 3.91 -2.55 21.41
N ASN A 50 4.80 -2.45 22.40
CA ASN A 50 5.53 -3.58 22.99
C ASN A 50 4.72 -4.17 24.14
#